data_AF-A0A829WH12-F1
#
_entry.id   AF-A0A829WH12-F1
#
_cell.length_a   1.000
_cell.length_b   1.000
_cell.length_c   1.000
_cell.angle_alpha   90.00
_cell.angle_beta   90.00
_cell.angle_gamma   90.00
#
_symmetry.space_group_name_H-M   'P 1'
#
loop_
_entity.id
_entity.type
_entity.pdbx_description
1 polymer ?
#
loop_
_entity_poly.entity_id
_entity_poly.type
_entity_poly.pdbx_seq_one_letter_code
_entity_poly.pdbx_strand_id
1 'polypeptide(L)' 'MLDFRVYTFLAVCEYMNYTRAAEALHITQPAVSQHIRYLENMY' A
#
# COMPACT_ATOMS: atom_id res chain seq x y z
N MET A 1 -14.57 -9.59 2.08
CA MET A 1 -13.46 -9.46 1.11
C MET A 1 -12.33 -8.78 1.85
N LEU A 2 -11.12 -9.36 1.89
CA LEU A 2 -9.97 -8.69 2.51
C LEU A 2 -9.73 -7.36 1.79
N ASP A 3 -9.62 -6.28 2.55
CA ASP A 3 -9.42 -4.95 2.02
C ASP A 3 -8.08 -4.89 1.25
N PHE A 4 -8.11 -4.50 -0.02
CA PHE A 4 -6.90 -4.39 -0.86
C PHE A 4 -5.84 -3.46 -0.27
N ARG A 5 -6.26 -2.54 0.62
CA ARG A 5 -5.36 -1.63 1.35
C ARG A 5 -4.51 -2.38 2.37
N VAL A 6 -5.00 -3.48 2.96
CA VAL A 6 -4.21 -4.32 3.87
C VAL A 6 -3.06 -5.00 3.11
N TYR A 7 -3.31 -5.50 1.90
CA TYR A 7 -2.23 -6.03 1.05
C TYR A 7 -1.23 -4.94 0.65
N THR A 8 -1.70 -3.71 0.45
CA THR A 8 -0.82 -2.56 0.20
C THR A 8 0.08 -2.27 1.40
N PHE A 9 -0.47 -2.29 2.61
CA PHE A 9 0.29 -2.13 3.85
C PHE A 9 1.34 -3.23 4.02
N LEU A 10 0.97 -4.50 3.85
CA LEU A 10 1.89 -5.62 3.95
C LEU A 10 3.04 -5.52 2.93
N ALA A 11 2.75 -5.14 1.69
CA ALA A 11 3.78 -4.93 0.67
C ALA A 11 4.73 -3.78 1.05
N VAL A 12 4.22 -2.66 1.57
CA VAL A 12 5.08 -1.55 2.04
C VAL A 12 5.98 -2.01 3.19
N CYS A 13 5.48 -2.82 4.12
CA CYS A 13 6.30 -3.41 5.18
C CYS A 13 7.36 -4.38 4.66
N GLU A 14 7.01 -5.22 3.68
CA GLU A 14 7.92 -6.21 3.09
C GLU A 14 9.07 -5.55 2.32
N TYR A 15 8.73 -4.59 1.44
CA TYR A 15 9.71 -3.95 0.57
C TYR A 15 10.43 -2.76 1.23
N MET A 16 9.90 -2.25 2.35
CA MET A 16 10.35 -1.02 3.02
C MET A 16 10.53 0.17 2.06
N ASN A 17 9.77 0.18 0.96
CA ASN A 17 9.89 1.17 -0.10
C ASN A 17 8.57 1.26 -0.88
N TYR A 18 8.00 2.47 -0.94
CA TYR A 18 6.71 2.72 -1.56
C TYR A 18 6.72 2.50 -3.08
N THR A 19 7.80 2.83 -3.77
CA THR A 19 7.94 2.62 -5.22
C THR A 19 8.03 1.12 -5.52
N ARG A 20 8.84 0.37 -4.78
CA ARG A 20 8.96 -1.09 -4.97
C ARG A 20 7.67 -1.84 -4.61
N ALA A 21 6.96 -1.40 -3.58
CA ALA A 21 5.64 -1.94 -3.25
C ALA A 21 4.62 -1.68 -4.37
N ALA A 22 4.66 -0.50 -5.00
CA ALA A 22 3.81 -0.17 -6.13
C ALA A 22 4.10 -1.06 -7.36
N GLU A 23 5.38 -1.27 -7.66
CA GLU A 23 5.84 -2.18 -8.72
C GLU A 23 5.37 -3.62 -8.47
N ALA A 24 5.54 -4.12 -7.24
CA ALA A 24 5.14 -5.48 -6.86
C ALA A 24 3.62 -5.70 -6.91
N LEU A 25 2.83 -4.65 -6.66
CA LEU A 25 1.37 -4.68 -6.71
C LEU A 25 0.80 -4.28 -8.08
N HIS A 26 1.65 -3.95 -9.05
CA HIS A 26 1.25 -3.45 -10.36
C HIS A 26 0.31 -2.24 -10.31
N ILE A 27 0.54 -1.33 -9.35
CA ILE A 27 -0.18 -0.06 -9.20
C ILE A 27 0.79 1.12 -9.18
N THR A 28 0.27 2.35 -9.17
CA THR A 28 1.11 3.54 -9.09
C THR A 28 1.53 3.82 -7.65
N GLN A 29 2.71 4.40 -7.45
CA GLN A 29 3.18 4.79 -6.11
C GLN A 29 2.23 5.81 -5.41
N PRO A 30 1.59 6.76 -6.11
CA PRO A 30 0.53 7.59 -5.51
C PRO A 30 -0.67 6.78 -4.99
N ALA A 31 -1.08 5.71 -5.69
CA ALA A 31 -2.16 4.84 -5.20
C ALA A 31 -1.75 4.12 -3.91
N VAL A 32 -0.51 3.61 -3.83
CA VAL A 32 0.04 3.06 -2.58
C VAL A 32 -0.03 4.09 -1.45
N SER A 33 0.44 5.31 -1.70
CA SER A 33 0.43 6.39 -0.71
C SER A 33 -1.00 6.72 -0.23
N GLN A 34 -1.96 6.75 -1.16
CA GLN A 34 -3.37 6.98 -0.85
C GLN A 34 -3.97 5.85 0.00
N HIS A 35 -3.63 4.59 -0.31
CA HIS A 35 -4.10 3.44 0.46
C HIS A 35 -3.58 3.48 1.91
N ILE A 36 -2.29 3.78 2.09
CA ILE A 36 -1.70 3.91 3.45
C ILE A 36 -2.36 5.06 4.20
N ARG A 37 -2.49 6.23 3.59
CA ARG A 37 -3.15 7.38 4.23
C ARG A 37 -4.60 7.11 4.60
N TYR A 38 -5.30 6.32 3.79
CA TYR A 38 -6.65 5.89 4.13
C TYR A 38 -6.65 5.03 5.40
N LEU A 39 -5.74 4.05 5.50
CA LEU A 39 -5.63 3.20 6.69
C LEU A 39 -5.30 4.02 7.94
N GLU A 40 -4.36 4.96 7.84
CA GLU A 40 -3.97 5.88 8.94
C GLU A 40 -5.11 6.79 9.42
N ASN A 41 -6.08 7.11 8.56
CA ASN A 41 -7.24 7.91 8.97
C ASN A 41 -8.36 7.07 9.59
N MET A 42 -8.37 5.77 9.33
CA MET A 42 -9.39 4.84 9.82
C MET A 42 -9.06 4.24 11.18
N TYR A 43 -7.79 4.31 11.61
CA TYR A 43 -7.25 3.76 12.85
C TYR A 43 -6.47 4.83 13.62
#